data_AF-A0A850NIV8-F1
#
_entry.id   AF-A0A850NIV8-F1
#
_cell.length_a   1.000
_cell.length_b   1.000
_cell.length_c   1.000
_cell.angle_alpha   90.00
_cell.angle_beta   90.00
_cell.angle_gamma   90.00
#
_symmetry.space_group_name_H-M   'P 1'
#
loop_
_entity.id
_entity.type
_entity.pdbx_description
1 polymer ?
#
loop_
_entity_poly.entity_id
_entity_poly.type
_entity_poly.pdbx_seq_one_letter_code
_entity_poly.pdbx_strand_id
1 'polypeptide(L)'
;RISARGEAGAAGAAMMAAVAIGAYRSMDDCLDEWVVPRLGALESPDPRLTTFYARHFDSYRVARDALPPVWSALASERSAADLTLSAAPLPVSVSAQMRKDERLKA
;
A
#
# COMPACT_ATOMS: atom_id res chain seq x y z
N ARG A 1 11.95 -5.90 -11.40
CA ARG A 1 11.23 -7.17 -11.68
C ARG A 1 10.19 -7.34 -10.59
N ILE A 2 8.97 -7.74 -10.94
CA ILE A 2 7.91 -8.01 -9.97
C ILE A 2 7.99 -9.49 -9.59
N SER A 3 7.87 -9.80 -8.30
CA SER A 3 7.79 -11.19 -7.84
C SER A 3 6.35 -11.68 -7.96
N ALA A 4 6.14 -12.85 -8.54
CA ALA A 4 4.82 -13.50 -8.59
C ALA A 4 4.50 -14.30 -7.30
N ARG A 5 5.39 -14.27 -6.30
CA ARG A 5 5.26 -15.06 -5.07
C ARG A 5 4.38 -14.35 -4.03
N GLY A 6 3.27 -14.98 -3.67
CA GLY A 6 2.57 -14.67 -2.42
C GLY A 6 3.47 -14.97 -1.21
N GLU A 7 3.36 -14.17 -0.15
CA GLU A 7 4.13 -14.34 1.10
C GLU A 7 5.65 -14.20 0.96
N ALA A 8 6.13 -13.26 0.13
CA ALA A 8 7.57 -12.99 -0.03
C ALA A 8 8.31 -12.73 1.31
N GLY A 9 7.62 -12.16 2.32
CA GLY A 9 8.17 -11.98 3.66
C GLY A 9 8.44 -13.29 4.40
N ALA A 10 7.48 -14.23 4.40
CA ALA A 10 7.64 -15.54 5.04
C ALA A 10 8.71 -16.38 4.34
N ALA A 11 8.78 -16.27 3.01
CA ALA A 11 9.84 -16.88 2.21
C ALA A 11 11.23 -16.41 2.66
N GLY A 12 11.42 -15.11 2.84
CA GLY A 12 12.69 -14.55 3.32
C GLY A 12 13.07 -15.04 4.72
N ALA A 13 12.09 -15.13 5.64
CA ALA A 13 12.32 -15.68 6.97
C ALA A 13 12.79 -17.15 6.92
N ALA A 14 12.15 -17.96 6.07
CA ALA A 14 12.53 -19.36 5.87
C ALA A 14 13.92 -19.51 5.23
N MET A 15 14.30 -18.64 4.28
CA MET A 15 15.65 -18.63 3.69
C MET A 15 16.73 -18.36 4.74
N MET A 16 16.53 -17.36 5.61
CA MET A 16 17.46 -17.08 6.71
C MET A 16 17.62 -18.28 7.65
N ALA A 17 16.51 -18.95 8.00
CA ALA A 17 16.55 -20.16 8.81
C ALA A 17 17.30 -21.30 8.10
N ALA A 18 17.05 -21.51 6.80
CA ALA A 18 17.66 -22.58 6.03
C ALA A 18 19.19 -22.43 5.90
N VAL A 19 19.69 -21.20 5.74
CA VAL A 19 21.14 -20.92 5.78
C VAL A 19 21.69 -21.13 7.19
N ALA A 20 20.99 -20.66 8.23
CA ALA A 20 21.47 -20.77 9.61
C ALA A 20 21.62 -22.22 10.10
N ILE A 21 20.74 -23.13 9.65
CA ILE A 21 20.84 -24.56 9.96
C ILE A 21 21.77 -25.33 9.01
N GLY A 22 22.36 -24.65 8.02
CA GLY A 22 23.24 -25.25 7.02
C GLY A 22 22.55 -26.08 5.94
N ALA A 23 21.22 -25.96 5.80
CA ALA A 23 20.47 -26.60 4.71
C ALA A 23 20.81 -25.97 3.35
N TYR A 24 21.17 -24.69 3.34
CA TYR A 24 21.83 -24.02 2.22
C TYR A 24 23.19 -23.48 2.67
N ARG A 25 24.16 -23.50 1.77
CA ARG A 25 25.53 -23.05 2.05
C ARG A 25 25.61 -21.52 2.08
N SER A 26 24.79 -20.82 1.30
CA SER A 26 24.76 -19.37 1.22
C SER A 26 23.35 -18.85 0.94
N MET A 27 23.17 -17.54 1.14
CA MET A 27 21.92 -16.87 0.76
C MET A 27 21.73 -16.85 -0.76
N ASP A 28 22.80 -16.78 -1.54
CA ASP A 28 22.74 -16.82 -3.01
C ASP A 28 22.16 -18.14 -3.50
N ASP A 29 22.54 -19.27 -2.89
CA ASP A 29 21.95 -20.59 -3.22
C ASP A 29 20.43 -20.61 -2.97
N CYS A 30 19.97 -20.00 -1.86
CA CYS A 30 18.55 -19.84 -1.60
C CYS A 30 17.86 -18.92 -2.61
N LEU A 31 18.51 -17.81 -3.01
CA LEU A 31 17.94 -16.85 -3.96
C LEU A 31 17.73 -17.49 -5.33
N ASP A 32 18.72 -18.23 -5.81
CA ASP A 32 18.69 -18.90 -7.12
C ASP A 32 17.54 -19.91 -7.21
N GLU A 33 17.21 -20.59 -6.11
CA GLU A 33 16.15 -21.58 -6.10
C GLU A 33 14.77 -20.96 -5.78
N TRP A 34 14.69 -20.08 -4.77
CA TRP A 34 13.41 -19.68 -4.18
C TRP A 34 12.89 -18.33 -4.66
N VAL A 35 13.76 -17.49 -5.21
CA VAL A 35 13.45 -16.11 -5.60
C VAL A 35 13.57 -15.90 -7.10
N VAL A 36 14.75 -16.15 -7.69
CA VAL A 36 15.03 -15.88 -9.12
C VAL A 36 13.98 -16.49 -10.06
N PRO A 37 13.53 -17.75 -9.90
CA PRO A 37 12.55 -18.35 -10.80
C PRO A 37 11.15 -17.73 -10.69
N ARG A 38 10.88 -16.97 -9.61
CA ARG A 38 9.60 -16.30 -9.35
C ARG A 38 9.61 -14.83 -9.75
N LEU A 39 10.76 -14.30 -10.18
CA LEU A 39 10.87 -12.95 -10.69
C LEU A 39 10.35 -12.90 -12.12
N GLY A 40 9.40 -12.01 -12.38
CA GLY A 40 8.95 -11.69 -13.74
C GLY A 40 10.03 -10.98 -14.55
N ALA A 41 9.67 -10.65 -15.80
CA ALA A 41 10.56 -9.93 -16.70
C ALA A 41 11.06 -8.62 -16.09
N LEU A 42 12.26 -8.20 -16.54
CA LEU A 42 12.76 -6.88 -16.20
C LEU A 42 11.90 -5.84 -16.91
N GLU A 43 11.23 -5.00 -16.12
CA GLU A 43 10.50 -3.85 -16.64
C GLU A 43 11.51 -2.73 -16.92
N SER A 44 11.55 -2.28 -18.17
CA SER A 44 12.40 -1.15 -18.57
C SER A 44 11.63 0.16 -18.33
N PRO A 45 12.25 1.18 -17.74
CA PRO A 45 11.59 2.48 -17.59
C PRO A 45 11.18 3.06 -18.94
N ASP A 46 9.93 3.50 -19.08
CA ASP A 46 9.52 4.30 -20.24
C ASP A 46 10.18 5.70 -20.15
N PRO A 47 11.05 6.08 -21.09
CA PRO A 47 11.76 7.36 -21.05
C PRO A 47 10.83 8.58 -20.99
N ARG A 48 9.64 8.49 -21.57
CA ARG A 48 8.63 9.56 -21.53
C ARG A 48 8.10 9.72 -20.12
N LEU A 49 7.77 8.62 -19.45
CA LEU A 49 7.31 8.64 -18.06
C LEU A 49 8.43 9.07 -17.12
N THR A 50 9.66 8.60 -17.33
CA THR A 50 10.82 9.05 -16.54
C THR A 50 10.98 10.56 -16.60
N THR A 51 10.95 11.14 -17.80
CA THR A 51 11.06 12.60 -17.98
C THR A 51 9.88 13.33 -17.35
N PHE A 52 8.66 12.80 -17.53
CA PHE A 52 7.46 13.35 -16.93
C PHE A 52 7.55 13.37 -15.41
N TYR A 53 7.84 12.24 -14.76
CA TYR A 53 7.91 12.16 -13.30
C TYR A 53 9.06 12.98 -12.73
N ALA A 54 10.23 13.00 -13.40
CA ALA A 54 11.36 13.83 -12.97
C ALA A 54 10.97 15.32 -12.89
N ARG A 55 10.24 15.83 -13.87
CA ARG A 55 9.79 17.23 -13.88
C ARG A 55 8.79 17.56 -12.77
N HIS A 56 7.93 16.62 -12.39
CA HIS A 56 6.88 16.86 -11.38
C HIS A 56 7.30 16.49 -9.95
N PHE A 57 8.41 15.75 -9.79
CA PHE A 57 8.85 15.25 -8.51
C PHE A 57 9.11 16.38 -7.50
N ASP A 58 9.70 17.49 -7.92
CA ASP A 58 9.97 18.62 -7.03
C ASP A 58 8.68 19.27 -6.51
N SER A 59 7.67 19.44 -7.37
CA SER A 59 6.36 19.96 -6.93
C SER A 59 5.68 19.01 -5.96
N TYR A 60 5.74 17.69 -6.21
CA TYR A 60 5.25 16.69 -5.27
C TYR A 60 5.98 16.76 -3.93
N ARG A 61 7.32 16.85 -3.95
CA ARG A 61 8.16 16.91 -2.76
C ARG A 61 7.83 18.14 -1.91
N VAL A 62 7.76 19.32 -2.53
CA VAL A 62 7.37 20.56 -1.83
C VAL A 62 6.01 20.43 -1.17
N ALA A 63 5.02 19.88 -1.88
CA ALA A 63 3.70 19.66 -1.29
C ALA A 63 3.75 18.66 -0.13
N ARG A 64 4.45 17.53 -0.30
CA ARG A 64 4.60 16.48 0.72
C ARG A 64 5.28 16.99 1.98
N ASP A 65 6.25 17.90 1.84
CA ASP A 65 7.00 18.51 2.95
C ASP A 65 6.16 19.58 3.68
N ALA A 66 5.29 20.31 2.97
CA ALA A 66 4.49 21.40 3.54
C ALA A 66 3.18 20.95 4.21
N LEU A 67 2.62 19.81 3.80
CA LEU A 67 1.32 19.32 4.28
C LEU A 67 1.27 18.72 5.71
N PRO A 68 2.35 18.15 6.30
CA PRO A 68 2.30 17.57 7.65
C PRO A 68 1.70 18.48 8.73
N PRO A 69 2.12 19.75 8.89
CA PRO A 69 1.53 20.61 9.92
C PRO A 69 0.03 20.88 9.69
N VAL A 70 -0.42 20.96 8.42
CA VAL A 70 -1.84 21.13 8.08
C VAL A 70 -2.64 19.89 8.50
N TRP A 71 -2.12 18.68 8.22
CA TRP A 71 -2.77 17.45 8.65
C TRP A 71 -2.82 17.32 10.17
N SER A 72 -1.76 17.72 10.88
CA SER A 72 -1.76 17.76 12.34
C SER A 72 -2.83 18.69 12.89
N ALA A 73 -2.97 19.90 12.32
CA ALA A 73 -4.02 20.83 12.74
C ALA A 73 -5.43 20.26 12.52
N LEU A 74 -5.70 19.70 11.33
CA LEU A 74 -6.99 19.07 11.03
C LEU A 74 -7.29 17.86 11.92
N ALA A 75 -6.26 17.08 12.28
CA ALA A 75 -6.41 15.97 13.22
C ALA A 75 -6.75 16.48 14.62
N SER A 76 -6.08 17.52 15.10
CA SER A 76 -6.37 18.16 16.39
C SER A 76 -7.78 18.75 16.44
N GLU A 77 -8.24 19.42 15.37
CA GLU A 77 -9.61 19.94 15.27
C GLU A 77 -10.64 18.81 15.29
N ARG A 78 -10.38 17.70 14.58
CA ARG A 78 -11.26 16.53 14.61
C ARG A 78 -11.34 15.92 16.00
N SER A 79 -10.20 15.72 16.67
CA SER A 79 -10.17 15.18 18.03
C SER A 79 -10.84 16.11 19.03
N ALA A 80 -10.67 17.43 18.88
CA ALA A 80 -11.37 18.42 19.70
C ALA A 80 -12.90 18.39 19.44
N ALA A 81 -13.31 18.31 18.17
CA ALA A 81 -14.72 18.18 17.79
C ALA A 81 -15.34 16.88 18.34
N ASP A 82 -14.61 15.76 18.31
CA ASP A 82 -15.05 14.46 18.84
C ASP A 82 -15.28 14.52 20.35
N LEU A 83 -14.41 15.22 21.10
CA LEU A 83 -14.61 15.50 22.52
C LEU A 83 -15.80 16.43 22.78
N THR A 84 -16.11 17.37 21.88
CA THR A 84 -17.30 18.25 22.02
C THR A 84 -18.60 17.56 21.63
N LEU A 85 -18.57 16.62 20.67
CA LEU A 85 -19.75 15.94 20.14
C LEU A 85 -20.11 14.67 20.94
N SER A 86 -19.15 14.08 21.66
CA SER A 86 -19.41 12.95 22.58
C SER A 86 -20.36 13.31 23.74
N ALA A 87 -20.62 14.59 24.00
CA ALA A 87 -21.60 15.06 24.98
C ALA A 87 -23.05 15.10 24.45
N ALA A 88 -23.30 14.84 23.16
CA ALA A 88 -24.64 14.77 22.58
C ALA A 88 -24.86 13.41 21.88
N PRO A 89 -25.96 12.69 22.16
CA PRO A 89 -26.22 11.42 21.50
C PRO A 89 -26.46 11.64 20.00
N LEU A 90 -25.72 10.93 19.15
CA LEU A 90 -25.86 11.01 17.70
C LEU A 90 -27.13 10.29 17.23
N PRO A 91 -28.00 10.92 16.40
CA PRO A 91 -28.99 10.19 15.63
C PRO A 91 -28.31 9.51 14.44
N VAL A 92 -28.18 8.18 14.50
CA VAL A 92 -27.80 7.36 13.35
C VAL A 92 -29.02 7.13 12.46
N SER A 93 -29.01 7.72 11.27
CA SER A 93 -29.73 7.20 10.10
C SER A 93 -29.10 7.73 8.81
N VAL A 94 -28.37 6.85 8.13
CA VAL A 94 -28.15 6.95 6.68
C VAL A 94 -28.91 5.79 6.05
N SER A 95 -30.15 6.06 5.66
CA SER A 95 -30.99 5.10 4.94
C SER A 95 -30.48 4.95 3.51
N ALA A 96 -29.76 3.89 3.23
CA ALA A 96 -29.40 3.49 1.87
C ALA A 96 -30.62 2.88 1.17
N GLN A 97 -31.44 3.73 0.52
CA GLN A 97 -32.55 3.29 -0.32
C GLN A 97 -32.25 3.62 -1.80
N MET A 98 -31.60 2.70 -2.50
CA MET A 98 -31.65 2.64 -3.97
C MET A 98 -32.28 1.30 -4.38
N ARG A 99 -33.53 1.46 -4.87
CA ARG A 99 -34.44 0.44 -5.41
C ARG A 99 -33.74 -0.56 -6.32
N LYS A 100 -33.87 -1.86 -6.01
CA LYS A 100 -33.77 -2.97 -6.96
C LYS A 100 -35.18 -3.34 -7.41
N ASP A 101 -35.80 -2.51 -8.23
CA ASP A 101 -36.99 -2.88 -8.98
C ASP A 101 -36.63 -2.91 -10.46
N GLU A 102 -36.10 -4.05 -10.94
CA GLU A 102 -36.32 -4.48 -12.34
C GLU A 102 -35.92 -5.95 -12.53
N ARG A 103 -36.68 -6.84 -11.90
CA ARG A 103 -37.01 -8.14 -12.49
C ARG A 103 -38.51 -8.34 -12.32
N LEU A 104 -39.28 -8.09 -13.37
CA LEU A 104 -40.36 -8.94 -13.92
C LEU A 104 -41.23 -8.06 -14.82
N LYS A 105 -41.11 -8.20 -16.15
CA LYS A 105 -42.16 -7.98 -17.17
C LYS A 105 -41.59 -8.23 -18.56
N ALA A 106 -41.60 -9.51 -18.96
CA ALA A 106 -42.04 -10.05 -20.24
C ALA A 106 -41.61 -11.52 -20.30
#